data_AF-A0A939P5M9-F1
#
_entry.id   AF-A0A939P5M9-F1
#
_cell.length_a   1.000
_cell.length_b   1.000
_cell.length_c   1.000
_cell.angle_alpha   90.00
_cell.angle_beta   90.00
_cell.angle_gamma   90.00
#
_symmetry.space_group_name_H-M   'P 1'
#
loop_
_entity.id
_entity.type
_entity.pdbx_description
1 polymer ?
#
loop_
_entity_poly.entity_id
_entity_poly.type
_entity_poly.pdbx_seq_one_letter_code
_entity_poly.pdbx_strand_id
1 'polypeptide(L)'
;MTANVAKIRTRTGSTIMAVVKADGYGHGAATVAKAAVAAGAGWLGTTSVAEASALRDAGLAVPILTWLHPSGIDAEEAAAARIDVAVGSVDELGALLARAPSILRIHLHVDTGMSRGGCPRARWDELIDLARRGQQAQRGRVVGVMGHLPSADRADPEANAPAVARMREARRAVRAAGLGSPFTHLAATSGTLNDTATHFDMVRIGAGLVGIDPSGIMAMHGASRLTAPIVHTAAVPAGAPVGYDGAYVTERATHLSVLPLGYADGIPRELSPQACVEIHGRRYQLAGRVSMDQIVIDTGAEPFPAGTSATVFGPDGGATPAIWDWARWAGTIPHTIVTGIGPRVKRIIA
;
A
#
# COMPACT_ATOMS: atom_id res chain seq x y z
N MET A 1 0.25 -7.29 11.41
CA MET A 1 -1.08 -6.79 10.96
C MET A 1 -2.04 -6.52 12.10
N THR A 2 -2.53 -7.53 12.82
CA THR A 2 -3.53 -7.38 13.89
C THR A 2 -3.12 -6.35 14.94
N ALA A 3 -1.86 -6.39 15.38
CA ALA A 3 -1.31 -5.39 16.30
C ALA A 3 -1.33 -3.96 15.73
N ASN A 4 -1.16 -3.78 14.42
CA ASN A 4 -1.21 -2.47 13.77
C ASN A 4 -2.65 -1.96 13.71
N VAL A 5 -3.62 -2.81 13.39
CA VAL A 5 -5.04 -2.43 13.41
C VAL A 5 -5.47 -2.03 14.82
N ALA A 6 -5.06 -2.79 15.84
CA ALA A 6 -5.31 -2.45 17.24
C ALA A 6 -4.71 -1.07 17.61
N LYS A 7 -3.45 -0.81 17.23
CA LYS A 7 -2.78 0.49 17.40
C LYS A 7 -3.54 1.63 16.71
N ILE A 8 -4.00 1.44 15.47
CA ILE A 8 -4.76 2.47 14.75
C ILE A 8 -6.11 2.73 15.42
N ARG A 9 -6.77 1.69 15.94
CA ARG A 9 -8.04 1.84 16.63
C ARG A 9 -7.91 2.67 17.92
N THR A 10 -6.72 2.79 18.52
CA THR A 10 -6.53 3.74 19.63
C THR A 10 -6.53 5.21 19.19
N ARG A 11 -6.45 5.50 17.88
CA ARG A 11 -6.41 6.86 17.34
C ARG A 11 -7.74 7.34 16.78
N THR A 12 -8.66 6.45 16.45
CA THR A 12 -9.92 6.81 15.80
C THR A 12 -11.07 5.98 16.32
N GLY A 13 -12.28 6.54 16.36
CA GLY A 13 -13.54 5.80 16.56
C GLY A 13 -14.25 5.44 15.26
N SER A 14 -13.81 6.01 14.13
CA SER A 14 -14.46 5.87 12.81
C SER A 14 -14.29 4.46 12.24
N THR A 15 -15.14 4.03 11.31
CA THR A 15 -14.99 2.72 10.65
C THR A 15 -13.61 2.61 10.00
N ILE A 16 -12.95 1.46 10.11
CA ILE A 16 -11.68 1.20 9.42
C ILE A 16 -11.96 0.45 8.12
N MET A 17 -11.58 1.05 7.00
CA MET A 17 -11.42 0.37 5.72
C MET A 17 -9.96 -0.07 5.57
N ALA A 18 -9.74 -1.38 5.48
CA ALA A 18 -8.42 -1.92 5.17
C ALA A 18 -8.19 -1.88 3.65
N VAL A 19 -7.24 -1.06 3.22
CA VAL A 19 -6.85 -0.90 1.82
C VAL A 19 -5.80 -1.96 1.48
N VAL A 20 -6.15 -2.89 0.60
CA VAL A 20 -5.37 -4.09 0.27
C VAL A 20 -5.04 -4.22 -1.21
N LYS A 21 -5.07 -3.10 -1.95
CA LYS A 21 -4.60 -3.00 -3.34
C LYS A 21 -3.15 -3.46 -3.51
N ALA A 22 -2.74 -3.73 -4.75
CA ALA A 22 -1.38 -4.15 -5.09
C ALA A 22 -0.96 -5.39 -4.27
N ASP A 23 -1.80 -6.42 -4.33
CA ASP A 23 -1.64 -7.68 -3.59
C ASP A 23 -1.41 -7.49 -2.07
N GLY A 24 -2.21 -6.63 -1.44
CA GLY A 24 -2.04 -6.32 -0.02
C GLY A 24 -0.68 -5.69 0.27
N TYR A 25 -0.25 -4.75 -0.57
CA TYR A 25 1.09 -4.13 -0.52
C TYR A 25 2.21 -5.18 -0.66
N GLY A 26 2.02 -6.17 -1.53
CA GLY A 26 2.96 -7.27 -1.78
C GLY A 26 2.96 -8.38 -0.72
N HIS A 27 2.02 -8.38 0.24
CA HIS A 27 1.95 -9.38 1.33
C HIS A 27 0.89 -10.47 1.10
N GLY A 28 0.16 -10.43 -0.02
CA GLY A 28 -0.97 -11.30 -0.32
C GLY A 28 -2.30 -10.64 0.07
N ALA A 29 -3.09 -10.17 -0.91
CA ALA A 29 -4.32 -9.41 -0.67
C ALA A 29 -5.34 -10.16 0.20
N ALA A 30 -5.60 -11.44 -0.10
CA ALA A 30 -6.55 -12.25 0.67
C ALA A 30 -6.08 -12.49 2.11
N THR A 31 -4.78 -12.77 2.29
CA THR A 31 -4.16 -12.94 3.61
C THR A 31 -4.31 -11.66 4.44
N VAL A 32 -3.97 -10.53 3.83
CA VAL A 32 -4.02 -9.22 4.47
C VAL A 32 -5.45 -8.84 4.83
N ALA A 33 -6.39 -9.02 3.90
CA ALA A 33 -7.81 -8.74 4.10
C ALA A 33 -8.40 -9.56 5.24
N LYS A 34 -8.17 -10.87 5.28
CA LYS A 34 -8.67 -11.77 6.33
C LYS A 34 -8.18 -11.35 7.71
N ALA A 35 -6.86 -11.08 7.83
CA ALA A 35 -6.29 -10.64 9.09
C ALA A 35 -6.84 -9.27 9.53
N ALA A 36 -7.00 -8.32 8.60
CA ALA A 36 -7.53 -7.00 8.92
C ALA A 36 -9.02 -7.05 9.34
N VAL A 37 -9.84 -7.85 8.66
CA VAL A 37 -11.26 -8.04 9.02
C VAL A 37 -11.39 -8.74 10.36
N ALA A 38 -10.62 -9.80 10.61
CA ALA A 38 -10.58 -10.46 11.93
C ALA A 38 -10.14 -9.49 13.05
N ALA A 39 -9.31 -8.50 12.72
CA ALA A 39 -8.88 -7.44 13.64
C ALA A 39 -9.88 -6.26 13.75
N GLY A 40 -11.04 -6.32 13.09
CA GLY A 40 -12.10 -5.32 13.21
C GLY A 40 -12.19 -4.30 12.09
N ALA A 41 -11.52 -4.49 10.95
CA ALA A 41 -11.78 -3.70 9.75
C ALA A 41 -13.19 -4.00 9.22
N GLY A 42 -14.04 -2.97 9.12
CA GLY A 42 -15.43 -3.10 8.69
C GLY A 42 -15.61 -3.03 7.17
N TRP A 43 -14.58 -2.60 6.44
CA TRP A 43 -14.57 -2.44 4.99
C TRP A 43 -13.22 -2.87 4.41
N LEU A 44 -13.21 -3.18 3.12
CA LEU A 44 -12.00 -3.35 2.32
C LEU A 44 -11.95 -2.33 1.19
N GLY A 45 -10.74 -2.00 0.75
CA GLY A 45 -10.51 -1.11 -0.40
C GLY A 45 -9.47 -1.67 -1.36
N THR A 46 -9.80 -1.73 -2.64
CA THR A 46 -8.91 -2.14 -3.74
C THR A 46 -8.94 -1.11 -4.86
N THR A 47 -8.13 -1.28 -5.89
CA THR A 47 -8.14 -0.36 -7.04
C THR A 47 -9.16 -0.76 -8.11
N SER A 48 -9.29 -2.04 -8.42
CA SER A 48 -10.14 -2.54 -9.51
C SER A 48 -11.23 -3.49 -9.04
N VAL A 49 -12.27 -3.67 -9.87
CA VAL A 49 -13.32 -4.67 -9.66
C VAL A 49 -12.70 -6.07 -9.58
N ALA A 50 -11.79 -6.41 -10.49
CA ALA A 50 -11.11 -7.71 -10.49
C ALA A 50 -10.36 -8.02 -9.17
N GLU A 51 -9.64 -7.05 -8.58
CA GLU A 51 -9.02 -7.23 -7.26
C GLU A 51 -10.07 -7.48 -6.17
N ALA A 52 -11.22 -6.79 -6.23
CA ALA A 52 -12.31 -6.96 -5.28
C ALA A 52 -13.05 -8.30 -5.46
N SER A 53 -13.27 -8.74 -6.69
CA SER A 53 -13.85 -10.05 -7.02
C SER A 53 -12.98 -11.19 -6.49
N ALA A 54 -11.65 -11.11 -6.65
CA ALA A 54 -10.74 -12.10 -6.06
C ALA A 54 -10.85 -12.19 -4.52
N LEU A 55 -11.15 -11.07 -3.83
CA LEU A 55 -11.42 -11.08 -2.39
C LEU A 55 -12.78 -11.71 -2.06
N ARG A 56 -13.80 -11.52 -2.92
CA ARG A 56 -15.09 -12.22 -2.79
C ARG A 56 -14.91 -13.73 -2.91
N ASP A 57 -14.17 -14.18 -3.90
CA ASP A 57 -13.85 -15.60 -4.12
C ASP A 57 -13.06 -16.18 -2.93
N ALA A 58 -12.23 -15.36 -2.28
CA ALA A 58 -11.52 -15.73 -1.06
C ALA A 58 -12.41 -15.77 0.21
N GLY A 59 -13.72 -15.52 0.07
CA GLY A 59 -14.74 -15.63 1.13
C GLY A 59 -14.97 -14.36 1.95
N LEU A 60 -14.49 -13.20 1.51
CA LEU A 60 -14.65 -11.95 2.27
C LEU A 60 -16.03 -11.35 2.01
N ALA A 61 -16.83 -11.20 3.07
CA ALA A 61 -18.21 -10.72 2.99
C ALA A 61 -18.42 -9.23 3.34
N VAL A 62 -17.43 -8.58 3.97
CA VAL A 62 -17.50 -7.14 4.30
C VAL A 62 -17.60 -6.28 3.03
N PRO A 63 -18.16 -5.07 3.07
CA PRO A 63 -18.19 -4.17 1.91
C PRO A 63 -16.79 -3.93 1.33
N ILE A 64 -16.69 -3.87 0.00
CA ILE A 64 -15.44 -3.61 -0.72
C ILE A 64 -15.67 -2.41 -1.63
N LEU A 65 -14.77 -1.42 -1.57
CA LEU A 65 -14.76 -0.25 -2.44
C LEU A 65 -13.63 -0.35 -3.46
N THR A 66 -13.91 0.01 -4.72
CA THR A 66 -12.93 0.20 -5.80
C THR A 66 -12.95 1.63 -6.32
N TRP A 67 -11.87 2.12 -6.94
CA TRP A 67 -11.79 3.55 -7.34
C TRP A 67 -10.85 3.87 -8.51
N LEU A 68 -10.23 2.89 -9.16
CA LEU A 68 -9.29 3.14 -10.26
C LEU A 68 -9.49 2.11 -11.38
N HIS A 69 -10.17 2.53 -12.43
CA HIS A 69 -10.67 1.64 -13.48
C HIS A 69 -10.16 2.08 -14.87
N PRO A 70 -8.96 1.64 -15.29
CA PRO A 70 -8.32 2.16 -16.52
C PRO A 70 -9.11 1.86 -17.80
N SER A 71 -9.91 0.79 -17.81
CA SER A 71 -10.75 0.38 -18.94
C SER A 71 -12.23 0.72 -18.74
N GLY A 72 -12.53 1.63 -17.79
CA GLY A 72 -13.88 1.86 -17.31
C GLY A 72 -14.32 0.82 -16.27
N ILE A 73 -15.46 1.08 -15.63
CA ILE A 73 -16.01 0.23 -14.58
C ILE A 73 -16.87 -0.86 -15.23
N ASP A 74 -16.58 -2.13 -14.94
CA ASP A 74 -17.48 -3.24 -15.26
C ASP A 74 -18.69 -3.21 -14.30
N ALA A 75 -19.78 -2.64 -14.79
CA ALA A 75 -21.02 -2.48 -14.02
C ALA A 75 -21.69 -3.82 -13.69
N GLU A 76 -21.54 -4.83 -14.55
CA GLU A 76 -22.15 -6.15 -14.35
C GLU A 76 -21.42 -6.92 -13.28
N GLU A 77 -20.09 -6.98 -13.39
CA GLU A 77 -19.25 -7.64 -12.40
C GLU A 77 -19.38 -6.95 -11.02
N ALA A 78 -19.33 -5.61 -10.99
CA ALA A 78 -19.50 -4.87 -9.73
C ALA A 78 -20.85 -5.13 -9.07
N ALA A 79 -21.94 -5.21 -9.84
CA ALA A 79 -23.26 -5.55 -9.33
C ALA A 79 -23.31 -7.00 -8.79
N ALA A 80 -22.87 -7.97 -9.59
CA ALA A 80 -22.91 -9.39 -9.25
C ALA A 80 -22.08 -9.70 -7.99
N ALA A 81 -20.89 -9.11 -7.88
CA ALA A 81 -19.98 -9.30 -6.74
C ALA A 81 -20.29 -8.39 -5.55
N ARG A 82 -21.31 -7.51 -5.64
CA ARG A 82 -21.69 -6.53 -4.60
C ARG A 82 -20.48 -5.66 -4.19
N ILE A 83 -19.88 -5.02 -5.18
CA ILE A 83 -18.73 -4.13 -5.04
C ILE A 83 -19.22 -2.68 -5.14
N ASP A 84 -18.82 -1.87 -4.17
CA ASP A 84 -19.08 -0.43 -4.19
C ASP A 84 -18.01 0.23 -5.08
N VAL A 85 -18.39 1.23 -5.88
CA VAL A 85 -17.49 1.89 -6.83
C VAL A 85 -17.39 3.39 -6.53
N ALA A 86 -16.18 3.92 -6.51
CA ALA A 86 -15.96 5.36 -6.41
C ALA A 86 -15.85 5.97 -7.82
N VAL A 87 -16.60 7.04 -8.05
CA VAL A 87 -16.60 7.77 -9.34
C VAL A 87 -16.15 9.20 -9.14
N GLY A 88 -15.18 9.62 -9.95
CA GLY A 88 -14.53 10.93 -9.86
C GLY A 88 -14.87 11.86 -11.02
N SER A 89 -15.70 11.46 -11.97
CA SER A 89 -16.08 12.31 -13.10
C SER A 89 -17.54 12.14 -13.50
N VAL A 90 -18.11 13.19 -14.11
CA VAL A 90 -19.48 13.18 -14.61
C VAL A 90 -19.63 12.13 -15.72
N ASP A 91 -18.66 12.06 -16.62
CA ASP A 91 -18.67 11.12 -17.74
C ASP A 91 -18.58 9.66 -17.26
N GLU A 92 -17.71 9.38 -16.29
CA GLU A 92 -17.58 8.04 -15.69
C GLU A 92 -18.89 7.62 -14.99
N LEU A 93 -19.51 8.51 -14.21
CA LEU A 93 -20.80 8.22 -13.59
C LEU A 93 -21.89 8.02 -14.66
N GLY A 94 -21.90 8.82 -15.71
CA GLY A 94 -22.86 8.70 -16.81
C GLY A 94 -22.75 7.36 -17.51
N ALA A 95 -21.53 6.94 -17.86
CA ALA A 95 -21.25 5.65 -18.49
C ALA A 95 -21.59 4.48 -17.57
N LEU A 96 -21.24 4.57 -16.28
CA LEU A 96 -21.56 3.56 -15.26
C LEU A 96 -23.07 3.39 -15.14
N LEU A 97 -23.80 4.49 -14.93
CA LEU A 97 -25.24 4.46 -14.79
C LEU A 97 -25.87 3.92 -16.06
N ALA A 98 -25.43 4.33 -17.25
CA ALA A 98 -25.95 3.87 -18.55
C ALA A 98 -25.89 2.34 -18.73
N ARG A 99 -24.94 1.66 -18.09
CA ARG A 99 -24.69 0.22 -18.21
C ARG A 99 -25.07 -0.58 -16.96
N ALA A 100 -25.58 0.07 -15.91
CA ALA A 100 -25.94 -0.59 -14.66
C ALA A 100 -27.06 -1.63 -14.87
N PRO A 101 -26.84 -2.93 -14.55
CA PRO A 101 -27.88 -3.95 -14.66
C PRO A 101 -28.82 -3.98 -13.45
N SER A 102 -28.39 -3.39 -12.33
CA SER A 102 -29.15 -3.24 -11.08
C SER A 102 -28.67 -1.99 -10.34
N ILE A 103 -29.24 -1.70 -9.17
CA ILE A 103 -28.80 -0.56 -8.35
C ILE A 103 -27.33 -0.75 -7.92
N LEU A 104 -26.44 0.06 -8.47
CA LEU A 104 -25.04 0.10 -8.06
C LEU A 104 -24.84 0.96 -6.83
N ARG A 105 -23.88 0.61 -5.98
CA ARG A 105 -23.52 1.38 -4.79
C ARG A 105 -22.32 2.28 -5.10
N ILE A 106 -22.51 3.58 -4.96
CA ILE A 106 -21.59 4.58 -5.50
C ILE A 106 -21.03 5.47 -4.39
N HIS A 107 -19.71 5.66 -4.41
CA HIS A 107 -19.02 6.69 -3.65
C HIS A 107 -18.69 7.86 -4.58
N LEU A 108 -19.18 9.07 -4.29
CA LEU A 108 -18.79 10.24 -5.07
C LEU A 108 -17.41 10.72 -4.62
N HIS A 109 -16.43 10.69 -5.52
CA HIS A 109 -15.06 11.09 -5.24
C HIS A 109 -14.89 12.56 -5.60
N VAL A 110 -14.60 13.41 -4.63
CA VAL A 110 -14.31 14.84 -4.82
C VAL A 110 -12.80 15.08 -4.76
N ASP A 111 -12.31 15.95 -5.62
CA ASP A 111 -10.93 16.45 -5.50
C ASP A 111 -10.86 17.48 -4.37
N THR A 112 -10.16 17.12 -3.29
CA THR A 112 -9.92 17.99 -2.13
C THR A 112 -8.66 18.84 -2.25
N GLY A 113 -8.04 18.88 -3.44
CA GLY A 113 -6.83 19.64 -3.75
C GLY A 113 -5.59 18.79 -3.99
N MET A 114 -5.77 17.50 -4.29
CA MET A 114 -4.67 16.61 -4.67
C MET A 114 -4.45 16.59 -6.18
N SER A 115 -5.47 16.94 -6.98
CA SER A 115 -5.39 17.03 -8.44
C SER A 115 -4.86 15.76 -9.13
N ARG A 116 -5.12 14.58 -8.54
CA ARG A 116 -4.72 13.26 -9.07
C ARG A 116 -5.91 12.38 -9.47
N GLY A 117 -7.13 12.84 -9.17
CA GLY A 117 -8.38 12.13 -9.36
C GLY A 117 -9.47 12.75 -8.49
N GLY A 118 -10.71 12.35 -8.73
CA GLY A 118 -11.88 12.95 -8.10
C GLY A 118 -12.40 14.14 -8.89
N CYS A 119 -13.65 14.50 -8.60
CA CYS A 119 -14.39 15.51 -9.32
C CYS A 119 -13.91 16.89 -8.89
N PRO A 120 -13.48 17.75 -9.84
CA PRO A 120 -13.09 19.11 -9.51
C PRO A 120 -14.32 19.88 -9.00
N ARG A 121 -14.09 20.83 -8.09
CA ARG A 121 -15.16 21.64 -7.48
C ARG A 121 -16.13 22.23 -8.52
N ALA A 122 -15.62 22.72 -9.65
CA ALA A 122 -16.43 23.32 -10.70
C ALA A 122 -17.44 22.36 -11.36
N ARG A 123 -17.25 21.05 -11.24
CA ARG A 123 -18.13 20.01 -11.81
C ARG A 123 -18.91 19.23 -10.74
N TRP A 124 -18.73 19.58 -9.46
CA TRP A 124 -19.28 18.82 -8.34
C TRP A 124 -20.82 18.82 -8.32
N ASP A 125 -21.44 19.98 -8.56
CA ASP A 125 -22.90 20.10 -8.57
C ASP A 125 -23.52 19.29 -9.73
N GLU A 126 -22.86 19.27 -10.89
CA GLU A 126 -23.28 18.46 -12.03
C GLU A 126 -23.19 16.96 -11.75
N LEU A 127 -22.11 16.52 -11.07
CA LEU A 127 -21.96 15.12 -10.64
C LEU A 127 -23.06 14.73 -9.65
N ILE A 128 -23.37 15.60 -8.69
CA ILE A 128 -24.46 15.41 -7.72
C ILE A 128 -25.80 15.27 -8.45
N ASP A 129 -26.08 16.16 -9.40
CA ASP A 129 -27.33 16.14 -10.16
C ASP A 129 -27.48 14.86 -10.98
N LEU A 130 -26.40 14.40 -11.61
CA LEU A 130 -26.40 13.13 -12.32
C LEU A 130 -26.61 11.95 -11.36
N ALA A 131 -25.97 11.95 -10.20
CA ALA A 131 -26.17 10.91 -9.18
C ALA A 131 -27.62 10.88 -8.67
N ARG A 132 -28.23 12.05 -8.47
CA ARG A 132 -29.65 12.19 -8.08
C ARG A 132 -30.58 11.59 -9.13
N ARG A 133 -30.37 11.90 -10.41
CA ARG A 133 -31.13 11.28 -11.52
C ARG A 133 -30.93 9.76 -11.56
N GLY A 134 -29.70 9.29 -11.39
CA GLY A 134 -29.37 7.86 -11.30
C GLY A 134 -30.10 7.13 -10.17
N GLN A 135 -30.25 7.79 -9.01
CA GLN A 135 -30.99 7.25 -7.87
C GLN A 135 -32.50 7.24 -8.08
N GLN A 136 -33.07 8.29 -8.68
CA GLN A 136 -34.48 8.31 -9.06
C GLN A 136 -34.82 7.21 -10.06
N ALA A 137 -33.91 6.95 -11.00
CA ALA A 137 -34.04 5.89 -12.00
C ALA A 137 -33.70 4.47 -11.47
N GLN A 138 -33.43 4.31 -10.17
CA GLN A 138 -33.04 3.02 -9.57
C GLN A 138 -31.84 2.35 -10.26
N ARG A 139 -30.88 3.15 -10.74
CA ARG A 139 -29.64 2.66 -11.40
C ARG A 139 -28.41 2.76 -10.50
N GLY A 140 -28.44 3.69 -9.55
CA GLY A 140 -27.35 3.87 -8.58
C GLY A 140 -27.84 4.42 -7.26
N ARG A 141 -27.10 4.18 -6.19
CA ARG A 141 -27.35 4.72 -4.86
C ARG A 141 -26.06 5.31 -4.33
N VAL A 142 -26.10 6.58 -3.94
CA VAL A 142 -24.96 7.22 -3.29
C VAL A 142 -24.87 6.72 -1.85
N VAL A 143 -23.77 6.05 -1.54
CA VAL A 143 -23.50 5.44 -0.22
C VAL A 143 -22.25 6.00 0.44
N GLY A 144 -21.41 6.72 -0.32
CA GLY A 144 -20.23 7.39 0.21
C GLY A 144 -19.85 8.69 -0.49
N VAL A 145 -19.05 9.50 0.20
CA VAL A 145 -18.29 10.62 -0.34
C VAL A 145 -16.82 10.39 0.02
N MET A 146 -15.97 10.38 -1.00
CA MET A 146 -14.54 10.08 -0.90
C MET A 146 -13.72 11.32 -1.24
N GLY A 147 -12.62 11.52 -0.53
CA GLY A 147 -11.53 12.43 -0.91
C GLY A 147 -10.17 11.83 -0.55
N HIS A 148 -9.08 12.54 -0.83
CA HIS A 148 -7.74 12.15 -0.42
C HIS A 148 -6.88 13.36 -0.02
N LEU A 149 -6.06 13.20 1.01
CA LEU A 149 -5.20 14.28 1.52
C LEU A 149 -3.93 14.44 0.66
N PRO A 150 -3.51 15.67 0.34
CA PRO A 150 -2.28 15.91 -0.40
C PRO A 150 -1.01 15.79 0.46
N SER A 151 -1.08 16.13 1.76
CA SER A 151 0.11 16.40 2.59
C SER A 151 0.06 15.71 3.95
N ALA A 152 -0.61 14.56 4.07
CA ALA A 152 -0.82 13.89 5.35
C ALA A 152 0.48 13.40 6.01
N ASP A 153 1.50 13.09 5.21
CA ASP A 153 2.77 12.53 5.68
C ASP A 153 3.64 13.57 6.43
N ARG A 154 3.36 14.87 6.28
CA ARG A 154 4.09 15.95 6.97
C ARG A 154 3.74 16.10 8.44
N ALA A 155 2.76 15.34 8.94
CA ALA A 155 2.22 15.47 10.29
C ALA A 155 1.77 16.90 10.67
N ASP A 156 1.34 17.67 9.68
CA ASP A 156 0.92 19.07 9.83
C ASP A 156 -0.58 19.20 9.51
N PRO A 157 -1.45 19.34 10.54
CA PRO A 157 -2.88 19.55 10.34
C PRO A 157 -3.23 20.82 9.57
N GLU A 158 -2.45 21.90 9.72
CA GLU A 158 -2.73 23.18 9.05
C GLU A 158 -2.58 23.03 7.52
N ALA A 159 -1.55 22.30 7.08
CA ALA A 159 -1.35 21.97 5.67
C ALA A 159 -2.53 21.19 5.06
N ASN A 160 -3.33 20.48 5.87
CA ASN A 160 -4.47 19.68 5.42
C ASN A 160 -5.84 20.36 5.66
N ALA A 161 -5.89 21.45 6.40
CA ALA A 161 -7.13 22.16 6.73
C ALA A 161 -7.97 22.55 5.48
N PRO A 162 -7.37 23.02 4.35
CA PRO A 162 -8.15 23.29 3.13
C PRO A 162 -8.83 22.05 2.55
N ALA A 163 -8.16 20.89 2.58
CA ALA A 163 -8.72 19.63 2.09
C ALA A 163 -9.89 19.15 2.99
N VAL A 164 -9.75 19.31 4.31
CA VAL A 164 -10.82 19.02 5.28
C VAL A 164 -12.05 19.91 5.05
N ALA A 165 -11.84 21.22 4.83
CA ALA A 165 -12.92 22.17 4.54
C ALA A 165 -13.68 21.79 3.26
N ARG A 166 -12.95 21.49 2.18
CA ARG A 166 -13.55 21.02 0.91
C ARG A 166 -14.35 19.72 1.09
N MET A 167 -13.84 18.78 1.89
CA MET A 167 -14.57 17.54 2.19
C MET A 167 -15.88 17.80 2.95
N ARG A 168 -15.86 18.72 3.93
CA ARG A 168 -17.08 19.13 4.66
C ARG A 168 -18.09 19.81 3.75
N GLU A 169 -17.64 20.66 2.84
CA GLU A 169 -18.49 21.28 1.81
C GLU A 169 -19.12 20.23 0.88
N ALA A 170 -18.32 19.30 0.36
CA ALA A 170 -18.80 18.23 -0.51
C ALA A 170 -19.87 17.37 0.19
N ARG A 171 -19.63 16.97 1.44
CA ARG A 171 -20.61 16.24 2.28
C ARG A 171 -21.92 17.02 2.43
N ARG A 172 -21.84 18.33 2.71
CA ARG A 172 -23.03 19.18 2.87
C ARG A 172 -23.82 19.28 1.57
N ALA A 173 -23.16 19.47 0.44
CA ALA A 173 -23.82 19.55 -0.87
C ALA A 173 -24.58 18.26 -1.22
N VAL A 174 -23.96 17.09 -1.01
CA VAL A 174 -24.60 15.78 -1.23
C VAL A 174 -25.85 15.60 -0.34
N ARG A 175 -25.77 16.00 0.93
CA ARG A 175 -26.92 15.98 1.86
C ARG A 175 -28.04 16.93 1.41
N ALA A 176 -27.69 18.15 1.03
CA ALA A 176 -28.65 19.16 0.58
C ALA A 176 -29.40 18.73 -0.69
N ALA A 177 -28.76 17.93 -1.55
CA ALA A 177 -29.37 17.36 -2.75
C ALA A 177 -30.32 16.17 -2.49
N GLY A 178 -30.55 15.80 -1.23
CA GLY A 178 -31.47 14.71 -0.86
C GLY A 178 -30.88 13.31 -1.08
N LEU A 179 -29.56 13.18 -1.25
CA LEU A 179 -28.88 11.88 -1.42
C LEU A 179 -28.61 11.15 -0.08
N GLY A 180 -29.31 11.53 0.99
CA GLY A 180 -29.19 10.94 2.32
C GLY A 180 -27.94 11.36 3.08
N SER A 181 -27.49 10.51 4.01
CA SER A 181 -26.26 10.70 4.81
C SER A 181 -25.22 9.62 4.50
N PRO A 182 -24.58 9.68 3.31
CA PRO A 182 -23.55 8.70 2.93
C PRO A 182 -22.31 8.77 3.83
N PHE A 183 -21.56 7.66 3.89
CA PHE A 183 -20.27 7.59 4.59
C PHE A 183 -19.30 8.62 4.01
N THR A 184 -18.71 9.46 4.85
CA THR A 184 -17.70 10.42 4.43
C THR A 184 -16.32 9.92 4.85
N HIS A 185 -15.35 9.88 3.94
CA HIS A 185 -13.99 9.42 4.26
C HIS A 185 -12.90 10.16 3.49
N LEU A 186 -11.91 10.67 4.23
CA LEU A 186 -10.80 11.47 3.70
C LEU A 186 -9.45 10.83 4.04
N ALA A 187 -9.21 10.59 5.34
CA ALA A 187 -7.94 10.12 5.86
C ALA A 187 -7.46 8.80 5.24
N ALA A 188 -6.18 8.81 4.84
CA ALA A 188 -5.38 7.60 4.71
C ALA A 188 -4.66 7.30 6.05
N THR A 189 -3.69 6.37 6.07
CA THR A 189 -2.91 6.03 7.27
C THR A 189 -2.40 7.27 8.02
N SER A 190 -1.57 8.11 7.40
CA SER A 190 -0.95 9.27 8.08
C SER A 190 -2.00 10.26 8.59
N GLY A 191 -3.02 10.57 7.79
CA GLY A 191 -4.11 11.46 8.23
C GLY A 191 -4.86 10.92 9.45
N THR A 192 -5.04 9.59 9.51
CA THR A 192 -5.68 8.93 10.65
C THR A 192 -4.86 9.06 11.92
N LEU A 193 -3.54 8.94 11.82
CA LEU A 193 -2.65 9.00 12.98
C LEU A 193 -2.49 10.42 13.52
N ASN A 194 -2.60 11.43 12.63
CA ASN A 194 -2.11 12.78 12.90
C ASN A 194 -3.22 13.78 13.19
N ASP A 195 -4.39 13.64 12.57
CA ASP A 195 -5.44 14.66 12.64
C ASP A 195 -6.85 14.05 12.68
N THR A 196 -7.51 14.18 13.83
CA THR A 196 -8.89 13.72 14.04
C THR A 196 -9.91 14.43 13.15
N ALA A 197 -9.63 15.66 12.69
CA ALA A 197 -10.51 16.38 11.77
C ALA A 197 -10.63 15.70 10.40
N THR A 198 -9.72 14.78 10.07
CA THR A 198 -9.70 14.03 8.80
C THR A 198 -10.45 12.70 8.86
N HIS A 199 -10.90 12.26 10.04
CA HIS A 199 -11.42 10.89 10.23
C HIS A 199 -12.81 10.69 9.64
N PHE A 200 -13.69 11.69 9.76
CA PHE A 200 -15.09 11.61 9.35
C PHE A 200 -15.76 10.29 9.81
N ASP A 201 -16.53 9.64 8.95
CA ASP A 201 -17.29 8.43 9.29
C ASP A 201 -16.43 7.16 9.11
N MET A 202 -15.39 7.22 8.27
CA MET A 202 -14.49 6.11 7.96
C MET A 202 -13.07 6.58 7.59
N VAL A 203 -12.07 5.83 8.03
CA VAL A 203 -10.65 6.00 7.69
C VAL A 203 -10.14 4.87 6.80
N ARG A 204 -9.21 5.16 5.89
CA ARG A 204 -8.66 4.18 4.93
C ARG A 204 -7.22 3.84 5.24
N ILE A 205 -6.98 2.66 5.80
CA ILE A 205 -5.64 2.24 6.25
C ILE A 205 -5.04 1.28 5.24
N GLY A 206 -3.92 1.66 4.62
CA GLY A 206 -3.13 0.79 3.75
C GLY A 206 -1.74 0.57 4.31
N ALA A 207 -0.86 1.56 4.15
CA ALA A 207 0.54 1.54 4.62
C ALA A 207 0.68 1.07 6.09
N GLY A 208 -0.20 1.58 6.96
CA GLY A 208 -0.19 1.23 8.38
C GLY A 208 -0.47 -0.25 8.66
N LEU A 209 -1.22 -0.95 7.79
CA LEU A 209 -1.47 -2.38 7.95
C LEU A 209 -0.16 -3.19 7.95
N VAL A 210 0.78 -2.78 7.08
CA VAL A 210 2.06 -3.46 6.84
C VAL A 210 3.25 -2.84 7.57
N GLY A 211 2.99 -1.93 8.51
CA GLY A 211 4.04 -1.36 9.36
C GLY A 211 4.66 -0.05 8.86
N ILE A 212 4.05 0.61 7.87
CA ILE A 212 4.57 1.84 7.28
C ILE A 212 3.75 3.04 7.79
N ASP A 213 4.40 3.94 8.52
CA ASP A 213 3.90 5.27 8.88
C ASP A 213 4.89 6.34 8.38
N PRO A 214 4.63 7.00 7.24
CA PRO A 214 5.47 8.09 6.72
C PRO A 214 5.60 9.29 7.64
N SER A 215 4.65 9.49 8.55
CA SER A 215 4.62 10.66 9.42
C SER A 215 5.43 10.50 10.71
N GLY A 216 5.81 9.27 11.06
CA GLY A 216 6.61 8.97 12.25
C GLY A 216 5.88 9.18 13.59
N ILE A 217 4.58 9.49 13.58
CA ILE A 217 3.80 9.73 14.81
C ILE A 217 3.58 8.44 15.60
N MET A 218 3.58 7.29 14.93
CA MET A 218 3.40 6.00 15.58
C MET A 218 4.39 4.97 15.05
N ALA A 219 5.15 4.36 15.96
CA ALA A 219 5.93 3.18 15.64
C ALA A 219 4.99 2.01 15.30
N MET A 220 4.94 1.66 14.02
CA MET A 220 4.14 0.54 13.50
C MET A 220 5.01 -0.72 13.39
N HIS A 221 4.39 -1.89 13.48
CA HIS A 221 5.12 -3.16 13.39
C HIS A 221 5.22 -3.60 11.92
N GLY A 222 6.43 -3.85 11.43
CA GLY A 222 6.65 -4.44 10.11
C GLY A 222 5.90 -5.77 9.96
N ALA A 223 5.31 -6.01 8.78
CA ALA A 223 4.49 -7.20 8.52
C ALA A 223 5.17 -8.29 7.68
N SER A 224 6.43 -8.08 7.28
CA SER A 224 7.19 -9.00 6.44
C SER A 224 8.63 -9.17 6.91
N ARG A 225 9.16 -10.38 6.72
CA ARG A 225 10.59 -10.70 6.72
C ARG A 225 10.94 -11.31 5.38
N LEU A 226 12.02 -10.86 4.77
CA LEU A 226 12.62 -11.48 3.59
C LEU A 226 13.92 -12.17 3.99
N THR A 227 14.02 -13.46 3.72
CA THR A 227 15.23 -14.26 3.91
C THR A 227 15.62 -14.96 2.62
N ALA A 228 16.89 -15.30 2.48
CA ALA A 228 17.38 -16.14 1.41
C ALA A 228 18.54 -17.03 1.89
N PRO A 229 18.66 -18.25 1.37
CA PRO A 229 19.83 -19.08 1.63
C PRO A 229 21.04 -18.59 0.83
N ILE A 230 22.22 -18.71 1.41
CA ILE A 230 23.47 -18.59 0.66
C ILE A 230 23.56 -19.77 -0.32
N VAL A 231 23.84 -19.48 -1.59
CA VAL A 231 23.98 -20.51 -2.64
C VAL A 231 25.42 -20.78 -3.02
N HIS A 232 26.31 -19.83 -2.76
CA HIS A 232 27.73 -19.94 -3.08
C HIS A 232 28.55 -19.04 -2.17
N THR A 233 29.72 -19.53 -1.77
CA THR A 233 30.73 -18.75 -1.04
C THR A 233 32.11 -19.06 -1.60
N ALA A 234 32.91 -18.02 -1.81
CA ALA A 234 34.26 -18.12 -2.32
C ALA A 234 35.22 -17.19 -1.57
N ALA A 235 36.45 -17.66 -1.33
CA ALA A 235 37.54 -16.81 -0.88
C ALA A 235 38.17 -16.08 -2.08
N VAL A 236 38.42 -14.79 -1.93
CA VAL A 236 39.00 -13.93 -2.97
C VAL A 236 40.16 -13.11 -2.40
N PRO A 237 41.20 -12.82 -3.20
CA PRO A 237 42.32 -11.97 -2.76
C PRO A 237 41.92 -10.50 -2.69
N ALA A 238 42.76 -9.67 -2.09
CA ALA A 238 42.65 -8.21 -2.21
C ALA A 238 42.76 -7.78 -3.69
N GLY A 239 42.08 -6.69 -4.07
CA GLY A 239 42.04 -6.19 -5.44
C GLY A 239 41.08 -6.92 -6.38
N ALA A 240 40.28 -7.89 -5.92
CA ALA A 240 39.32 -8.60 -6.76
C ALA A 240 38.09 -7.71 -7.07
N PRO A 241 37.72 -7.50 -8.35
CA PRO A 241 36.50 -6.80 -8.71
C PRO A 241 35.26 -7.67 -8.47
N VAL A 242 34.14 -7.06 -8.05
CA VAL A 242 32.89 -7.76 -7.76
C VAL A 242 31.73 -7.20 -8.59
N GLY A 243 31.06 -8.09 -9.32
CA GLY A 243 29.86 -7.78 -10.10
C GLY A 243 30.15 -6.91 -11.33
N TYR A 244 29.09 -6.32 -11.88
CA TYR A 244 29.17 -5.48 -13.07
C TYR A 244 30.07 -4.25 -12.86
N ASP A 245 30.88 -3.96 -13.87
CA ASP A 245 31.82 -2.83 -13.95
C ASP A 245 32.89 -2.79 -12.85
N GLY A 246 33.02 -3.84 -12.04
CA GLY A 246 33.91 -3.83 -10.87
C GLY A 246 33.57 -2.67 -9.93
N ALA A 247 32.29 -2.32 -9.81
CA ALA A 247 31.82 -1.19 -8.99
C ALA A 247 32.22 -1.30 -7.51
N TYR A 248 32.59 -2.50 -7.08
CA TYR A 248 33.26 -2.77 -5.83
C TYR A 248 34.55 -3.56 -6.10
N VAL A 249 35.61 -3.23 -5.38
CA VAL A 249 36.90 -3.94 -5.40
C VAL A 249 37.27 -4.25 -3.97
N THR A 250 37.58 -5.52 -3.68
CA THR A 250 37.92 -5.96 -2.31
C THR A 250 39.20 -5.27 -1.82
N GLU A 251 39.17 -4.66 -0.64
CA GLU A 251 40.36 -4.00 -0.05
C GLU A 251 41.35 -4.98 0.58
N ARG A 252 40.89 -6.19 0.91
CA ARG A 252 41.64 -7.24 1.59
C ARG A 252 41.20 -8.62 1.10
N ALA A 253 41.99 -9.64 1.39
CA ALA A 253 41.53 -11.02 1.23
C ALA A 253 40.27 -11.24 2.08
N THR A 254 39.21 -11.75 1.46
CA THR A 254 37.89 -11.87 2.07
C THR A 254 37.09 -13.05 1.52
N HIS A 255 35.96 -13.36 2.14
CA HIS A 255 34.94 -14.27 1.61
C HIS A 255 33.79 -13.47 1.02
N LEU A 256 33.34 -13.88 -0.16
CA LEU A 256 32.14 -13.37 -0.79
C LEU A 256 31.07 -14.45 -0.77
N SER A 257 29.87 -14.10 -0.30
CA SER A 257 28.71 -14.99 -0.26
C SER A 257 27.60 -14.48 -1.18
N VAL A 258 26.90 -15.38 -1.86
CA VAL A 258 25.88 -15.04 -2.86
C VAL A 258 24.49 -15.42 -2.35
N LEU A 259 23.55 -14.48 -2.42
CA LEU A 259 22.11 -14.77 -2.25
C LEU A 259 21.42 -14.78 -3.63
N PRO A 260 20.52 -15.74 -3.89
CA PRO A 260 19.76 -15.85 -5.14
C PRO A 260 18.55 -14.91 -5.12
N LEU A 261 18.83 -13.62 -4.93
CA LEU A 261 17.86 -12.54 -4.99
C LEU A 261 18.45 -11.41 -5.82
N GLY A 262 17.73 -10.94 -6.83
CA GLY A 262 18.16 -9.79 -7.62
C GLY A 262 17.03 -8.82 -7.91
N TYR A 263 17.25 -7.92 -8.88
CA TYR A 263 16.25 -6.93 -9.22
C TYR A 263 15.00 -7.52 -9.90
N ALA A 264 15.08 -8.74 -10.45
CA ALA A 264 13.90 -9.46 -10.92
C ALA A 264 13.03 -10.00 -9.77
N ASP A 265 13.58 -10.08 -8.56
CA ASP A 265 12.88 -10.50 -7.33
C ASP A 265 12.40 -9.31 -6.49
N GLY A 266 12.77 -8.09 -6.88
CA GLY A 266 12.36 -6.84 -6.24
C GLY A 266 13.46 -6.10 -5.47
N ILE A 267 14.71 -6.58 -5.50
CA ILE A 267 15.84 -5.87 -4.88
C ILE A 267 16.24 -4.67 -5.76
N PRO A 268 16.26 -3.42 -5.25
CA PRO A 268 16.65 -2.27 -6.06
C PRO A 268 18.06 -2.41 -6.64
N ARG A 269 18.24 -2.08 -7.93
CA ARG A 269 19.53 -2.26 -8.61
C ARG A 269 20.63 -1.39 -8.00
N GLU A 270 20.32 -0.11 -7.84
CA GLU A 270 21.22 0.89 -7.27
C GLU A 270 20.93 1.03 -5.78
N LEU A 271 21.96 0.82 -4.98
CA LEU A 271 21.91 0.91 -3.53
C LEU A 271 23.10 1.70 -3.02
N SER A 272 22.89 2.37 -1.88
CA SER A 272 23.99 2.93 -1.09
C SER A 272 25.03 1.86 -0.75
N PRO A 273 26.33 2.19 -0.70
CA PRO A 273 27.39 1.29 -0.22
C PRO A 273 27.19 0.80 1.23
N GLN A 274 26.28 1.40 1.99
CA GLN A 274 25.93 0.98 3.34
C GLN A 274 24.90 -0.16 3.36
N ALA A 275 24.35 -0.56 2.21
CA ALA A 275 23.40 -1.65 2.12
C ALA A 275 23.99 -2.94 2.68
N CYS A 276 23.25 -3.60 3.56
CA CYS A 276 23.70 -4.80 4.23
C CYS A 276 22.54 -5.77 4.46
N VAL A 277 22.91 -7.01 4.77
CA VAL A 277 22.01 -8.05 5.27
C VAL A 277 22.47 -8.50 6.65
N GLU A 278 21.61 -9.24 7.35
CA GLU A 278 21.93 -9.88 8.62
C GLU A 278 22.20 -11.39 8.43
N ILE A 279 23.25 -11.89 9.06
CA ILE A 279 23.58 -13.33 9.17
C ILE A 279 24.03 -13.59 10.61
N HIS A 280 23.39 -14.53 11.32
CA HIS A 280 23.70 -14.92 12.70
C HIS A 280 23.87 -13.72 13.69
N GLY A 281 23.00 -12.73 13.58
CA GLY A 281 22.97 -11.54 14.43
C GLY A 281 23.98 -10.46 14.06
N ARG A 282 24.65 -10.55 12.90
CA ARG A 282 25.67 -9.60 12.45
C ARG A 282 25.38 -9.06 11.05
N ARG A 283 25.77 -7.82 10.80
CA ARG A 283 25.58 -7.14 9.51
C ARG A 283 26.76 -7.38 8.58
N TYR A 284 26.45 -7.69 7.33
CA TYR A 284 27.43 -7.85 6.25
C TYR A 284 27.01 -7.03 5.03
N GLN A 285 27.94 -6.28 4.46
CA GLN A 285 27.65 -5.33 3.39
C GLN A 285 27.49 -6.03 2.05
N LEU A 286 26.61 -5.50 1.20
CA LEU A 286 26.57 -5.88 -0.19
C LEU A 286 27.86 -5.45 -0.89
N ALA A 287 28.41 -6.32 -1.72
CA ALA A 287 29.61 -6.08 -2.52
C ALA A 287 29.22 -5.92 -4.00
N GLY A 288 29.34 -4.70 -4.51
CA GLY A 288 29.05 -4.38 -5.91
C GLY A 288 27.57 -4.18 -6.20
N ARG A 289 27.23 -4.17 -7.48
CA ARG A 289 25.85 -3.91 -7.96
C ARG A 289 24.97 -5.14 -7.84
N VAL A 290 23.68 -4.91 -7.59
CA VAL A 290 22.66 -5.95 -7.65
C VAL A 290 22.49 -6.44 -9.09
N SER A 291 22.53 -7.76 -9.27
CA SER A 291 22.33 -8.42 -10.56
C SER A 291 20.85 -8.80 -10.75
N MET A 292 20.49 -9.34 -11.91
CA MET A 292 19.08 -9.71 -12.19
C MET A 292 18.52 -10.68 -11.17
N ASP A 293 19.31 -11.70 -10.81
CA ASP A 293 18.86 -12.84 -10.00
C ASP A 293 19.75 -13.08 -8.76
N GLN A 294 20.71 -12.20 -8.47
CA GLN A 294 21.62 -12.38 -7.33
C GLN A 294 22.22 -11.08 -6.77
N ILE A 295 22.57 -11.14 -5.49
CA ILE A 295 23.40 -10.17 -4.78
C ILE A 295 24.63 -10.87 -4.17
N VAL A 296 25.72 -10.12 -4.07
CA VAL A 296 26.96 -10.58 -3.43
C VAL A 296 27.15 -9.81 -2.13
N ILE A 297 27.63 -10.50 -1.10
CA ILE A 297 27.86 -9.97 0.25
C ILE A 297 29.33 -10.22 0.61
N ASP A 298 30.03 -9.21 1.11
CA ASP A 298 31.35 -9.39 1.72
C ASP A 298 31.19 -9.88 3.16
N THR A 299 31.55 -11.15 3.40
CA THR A 299 31.44 -11.81 4.70
C THR A 299 32.74 -11.81 5.50
N GLY A 300 33.77 -11.11 5.02
CA GLY A 300 35.02 -10.93 5.76
C GLY A 300 35.78 -12.23 5.93
N ALA A 301 36.25 -12.48 7.16
CA ALA A 301 36.98 -13.70 7.50
C ALA A 301 36.08 -14.94 7.60
N GLU A 302 34.75 -14.78 7.53
CA GLU A 302 33.80 -15.85 7.80
C GLU A 302 33.28 -16.48 6.50
N PRO A 303 33.61 -17.75 6.24
CA PRO A 303 32.94 -18.53 5.21
C PRO A 303 31.60 -19.05 5.74
N PHE A 304 30.53 -18.80 5.01
CA PHE A 304 29.23 -19.39 5.31
C PHE A 304 28.93 -20.56 4.36
N PRO A 305 28.53 -21.74 4.87
CA PRO A 305 28.11 -22.84 4.02
C PRO A 305 26.86 -22.51 3.19
N ALA A 306 26.74 -23.13 2.02
CA ALA A 306 25.51 -23.08 1.25
C ALA A 306 24.31 -23.59 2.09
N GLY A 307 23.16 -22.93 1.96
CA GLY A 307 21.98 -23.15 2.78
C GLY A 307 21.90 -22.28 4.05
N THR A 308 22.98 -21.62 4.46
CA THR A 308 22.95 -20.66 5.58
C THR A 308 21.96 -19.54 5.26
N SER A 309 21.01 -19.27 6.16
CA SER A 309 19.99 -18.24 5.94
C SER A 309 20.54 -16.84 6.26
N ALA A 310 20.34 -15.90 5.34
CA ALA A 310 20.53 -14.47 5.57
C ALA A 310 19.17 -13.76 5.64
N THR A 311 19.03 -12.80 6.55
CA THR A 311 17.87 -11.90 6.61
C THR A 311 18.17 -10.62 5.84
N VAL A 312 17.44 -10.41 4.74
CA VAL A 312 17.55 -9.21 3.91
C VAL A 312 16.92 -8.03 4.62
N PHE A 313 15.68 -8.20 5.09
CA PHE A 313 15.01 -7.27 6.00
C PHE A 313 13.97 -7.97 6.85
N GLY A 314 13.60 -7.36 7.98
CA GLY A 314 12.57 -7.91 8.87
C GLY A 314 12.18 -6.97 10.01
N PRO A 315 11.19 -7.35 10.83
CA PRO A 315 10.65 -6.51 11.90
C PRO A 315 11.42 -6.60 13.23
N ASP A 316 12.40 -7.49 13.36
CA ASP A 316 13.04 -7.83 14.65
C ASP A 316 13.93 -6.74 15.25
N GLY A 317 14.36 -5.77 14.45
CA GLY A 317 15.36 -4.78 14.86
C GLY A 317 16.76 -5.38 15.08
N GLY A 318 17.59 -4.66 15.84
CA GLY A 318 18.99 -5.04 16.08
C GLY A 318 19.83 -5.01 14.81
N ALA A 319 20.52 -6.13 14.52
CA ALA A 319 21.32 -6.28 13.31
C ALA A 319 20.47 -6.37 12.04
N THR A 320 19.23 -6.85 12.14
CA THR A 320 18.32 -7.01 11.00
C THR A 320 17.97 -5.65 10.39
N PRO A 321 18.25 -5.42 9.10
CA PRO A 321 17.80 -4.21 8.41
C PRO A 321 16.28 -4.11 8.41
N ALA A 322 15.77 -2.92 8.67
CA ALA A 322 14.35 -2.64 8.50
C ALA A 322 14.05 -2.32 7.02
N ILE A 323 12.76 -2.39 6.66
CA ILE A 323 12.31 -1.95 5.33
C ILE A 323 12.67 -0.48 5.03
N TRP A 324 12.72 0.35 6.07
CA TRP A 324 13.13 1.75 6.00
C TRP A 324 14.61 1.91 5.64
N ASP A 325 15.47 0.98 6.07
CA ASP A 325 16.88 1.00 5.70
C ASP A 325 17.04 0.74 4.20
N TRP A 326 16.32 -0.25 3.67
CA TRP A 326 16.28 -0.54 2.23
C TRP A 326 15.73 0.61 1.40
N ALA A 327 14.66 1.25 1.87
CA ALA A 327 14.10 2.43 1.22
C ALA A 327 15.15 3.57 1.15
N ARG A 328 15.84 3.83 2.27
CA ARG A 328 16.90 4.84 2.35
C ARG A 328 18.08 4.50 1.43
N TRP A 329 18.55 3.26 1.44
CA TRP A 329 19.66 2.83 0.59
C TRP A 329 19.33 2.93 -0.89
N ALA A 330 18.08 2.70 -1.28
CA ALA A 330 17.61 2.80 -2.66
C ALA A 330 17.12 4.20 -3.05
N GLY A 331 17.16 5.20 -2.15
CA GLY A 331 16.66 6.55 -2.43
C GLY A 331 15.15 6.60 -2.73
N THR A 332 14.36 5.74 -2.08
CA THR A 332 12.91 5.61 -2.30
C THR A 332 12.14 5.50 -0.98
N ILE A 333 10.87 5.13 -1.05
CA ILE A 333 9.98 4.92 0.10
C ILE A 333 9.77 3.43 0.38
N PRO A 334 9.45 3.03 1.63
CA PRO A 334 9.22 1.62 1.99
C PRO A 334 8.13 0.94 1.15
N HIS A 335 7.15 1.71 0.68
CA HIS A 335 6.11 1.23 -0.24
C HIS A 335 6.71 0.57 -1.47
N THR A 336 7.63 1.25 -2.16
CA THR A 336 8.30 0.76 -3.36
C THR A 336 9.01 -0.55 -3.09
N ILE A 337 9.66 -0.68 -1.93
CA ILE A 337 10.39 -1.89 -1.56
C ILE A 337 9.42 -3.06 -1.36
N VAL A 338 8.39 -2.92 -0.52
CA VAL A 338 7.47 -4.04 -0.23
C VAL A 338 6.62 -4.44 -1.43
N THR A 339 6.16 -3.47 -2.23
CA THR A 339 5.38 -3.77 -3.44
C THR A 339 6.26 -4.26 -4.59
N GLY A 340 7.57 -4.00 -4.53
CA GLY A 340 8.53 -4.44 -5.54
C GLY A 340 8.85 -5.93 -5.44
N ILE A 341 8.61 -6.57 -4.28
CA ILE A 341 8.88 -8.01 -4.10
C ILE A 341 7.99 -8.82 -5.04
N GLY A 342 8.62 -9.43 -6.04
CA GLY A 342 7.93 -10.06 -7.16
C GLY A 342 7.29 -11.41 -6.84
N PRO A 343 6.62 -12.03 -7.83
CA PRO A 343 5.99 -13.34 -7.68
C PRO A 343 6.99 -14.51 -7.59
N ARG A 344 8.26 -14.31 -7.99
CA ARG A 344 9.33 -15.32 -7.82
C ARG A 344 9.64 -15.62 -6.36
N VAL A 345 9.40 -14.65 -5.47
CA VAL A 345 9.60 -14.80 -4.03
C VAL A 345 8.41 -15.53 -3.41
N LYS A 346 8.67 -16.71 -2.86
CA LYS A 346 7.68 -17.51 -2.15
C LYS A 346 7.24 -16.82 -0.86
N ARG A 347 5.93 -16.71 -0.67
CA ARG A 347 5.31 -16.13 0.53
C ARG A 347 4.77 -17.24 1.44
N ILE A 348 5.03 -17.11 2.73
CA ILE A 348 4.47 -17.97 3.77
C ILE A 348 4.00 -17.11 4.94
N ILE A 349 2.99 -17.58 5.66
CA ILE A 349 2.50 -16.97 6.89
C ILE A 349 3.16 -17.72 8.05
N ALA A 350 3.76 -16.97 8.97
CA ALA A 350 4.35 -17.51 10.20
C ALA A 350 3.28 -17.78 11.26
#